data_AF-A0A7V9SDI2-F1
#
_entry.id   AF-A0A7V9SDI2-F1
#
_cell.length_a   1.000
_cell.length_b   1.000
_cell.length_c   1.000
_cell.angle_alpha   90.00
_cell.angle_beta   90.00
_cell.angle_gamma   90.00
#
_symmetry.space_group_name_H-M   'P 1'
#
loop_
_entity.id
_entity.type
_entity.pdbx_description
1 polymer ?
#
loop_
_entity_poly.entity_id
_entity_poly.type
_entity_poly.pdbx_seq_one_letter_code
_entity_poly.pdbx_strand_id
1 'polypeptide(L)' 'MGWLCGDPEDDEERFMIVGRLGWRIVSVVYTVRGNTLRLISARKASSDERRQYG' A
#
# COMPACT_ATOMS: atom_id res chain seq x y z
N MET A 1 32.89 13.68 10.19
CA MET A 1 31.63 14.44 9.97
C MET A 1 31.14 14.11 8.57
N GLY A 2 30.02 13.47 8.31
CA GLY A 2 28.89 13.04 9.10
C GLY A 2 27.76 12.85 8.07
N TRP A 3 27.40 11.60 7.80
CA TRP A 3 26.14 11.17 7.18
C TRP A 3 25.81 11.69 5.76
N LEU A 4 26.33 10.99 4.75
CA LEU A 4 25.51 10.65 3.58
C LEU A 4 24.72 9.41 4.00
N CYS A 5 23.50 9.57 4.52
CA CYS A 5 22.64 8.45 4.87
C CYS A 5 21.20 8.82 4.55
N GLY A 6 20.63 8.10 3.60
CA GLY A 6 19.35 8.36 2.96
C GLY A 6 19.45 7.94 1.50
N ASP A 7 19.43 6.63 1.30
CA ASP A 7 19.61 5.92 0.05
C ASP A 7 18.74 6.48 -1.11
N PRO A 8 19.25 6.55 -2.35
CA PRO A 8 18.53 7.06 -3.52
C PRO A 8 17.64 6.01 -4.17
N GLU A 9 16.88 5.23 -3.41
CA GLU A 9 16.10 4.12 -3.97
C GLU A 9 14.78 3.92 -3.23
N ASP A 10 13.71 4.56 -3.71
CA ASP A 10 12.39 3.93 -3.67
C ASP A 10 11.54 4.46 -4.84
N ASP A 11 12.07 4.31 -6.06
CA ASP A 11 11.34 4.46 -7.33
C ASP A 11 10.39 3.27 -7.57
N GLU A 12 9.94 2.60 -6.51
CA GLU A 12 8.97 1.53 -6.62
C GLU A 12 7.59 2.14 -6.37
N GLU A 13 6.86 2.43 -7.45
CA GLU A 13 5.56 3.10 -7.38
C GLU A 13 4.58 2.21 -6.58
N ARG A 14 4.36 2.56 -5.30
CA ARG A 14 3.49 1.82 -4.38
C ARG A 14 2.07 2.33 -4.54
N PHE A 15 1.18 1.44 -4.94
CA PHE A 15 -0.24 1.72 -5.04
C PHE A 15 -0.97 1.20 -3.82
N MET A 16 -1.76 2.06 -3.19
CA MET A 16 -2.71 1.66 -2.15
C MET A 16 -4.11 1.76 -2.71
N ILE A 17 -4.85 0.65 -2.63
CA ILE A 17 -6.27 0.61 -2.95
C ILE A 17 -7.05 0.25 -1.69
N VAL A 18 -8.04 1.07 -1.37
CA VAL A 18 -9.03 0.77 -0.35
C VAL A 18 -10.33 0.44 -1.06
N GLY A 19 -10.84 -0.76 -0.82
CA GLY A 19 -11.99 -1.26 -1.55
C GLY A 19 -12.85 -2.18 -0.71
N ARG A 20 -14.08 -2.42 -1.18
CA ARG A 20 -14.98 -3.37 -0.55
C ARG A 20 -14.82 -4.74 -1.19
N LEU A 21 -14.34 -5.71 -0.40
CA LEU A 21 -14.33 -7.12 -0.77
C LEU A 21 -15.54 -7.80 -0.10
N GLY A 22 -16.62 -7.97 -0.86
CA GLY A 22 -17.89 -8.50 -0.36
C GLY A 22 -18.52 -7.58 0.68
N TRP A 23 -18.56 -8.00 1.94
CA TRP A 23 -19.11 -7.23 3.07
C TRP A 23 -18.04 -6.51 3.92
N ARG A 24 -16.75 -6.64 3.54
CA ARG A 24 -15.62 -6.12 4.31
C ARG A 24 -14.87 -5.06 3.51
N ILE A 25 -14.41 -4.01 4.19
CA ILE A 25 -13.47 -3.06 3.60
C ILE A 25 -12.07 -3.61 3.82
N VAL A 26 -11.27 -3.63 2.77
CA VAL A 26 -9.89 -4.10 2.77
C VAL A 26 -9.00 -3.00 2.20
N SER A 27 -7.81 -2.87 2.78
CA SER A 27 -6.76 -2.01 2.28
C SER A 27 -5.66 -2.91 1.73
N VAL A 28 -5.34 -2.72 0.45
CA VAL A 28 -4.35 -3.51 -0.27
C VAL A 28 -3.28 -2.58 -0.81
N VAL A 29 -2.03 -2.87 -0.45
CA VAL A 29 -0.85 -2.21 -0.98
C VAL A 29 -0.16 -3.16 -1.93
N TYR A 30 0.07 -2.70 -3.15
CA TYR A 30 0.72 -3.46 -4.20
C TYR A 30 1.67 -2.59 -4.99
N THR A 31 2.65 -3.23 -5.63
CA THR A 31 3.51 -2.59 -6.62
C THR A 31 3.25 -3.19 -7.98
N VAL A 32 3.38 -2.35 -9.00
CA VAL A 32 3.22 -2.75 -10.40
C VAL A 32 4.60 -2.76 -11.02
N ARG A 33 5.04 -3.94 -11.48
CA ARG A 33 6.30 -4.06 -12.22
C ARG A 33 6.01 -4.63 -13.61
N GLY A 34 5.85 -3.73 -14.58
CA GLY A 34 5.45 -4.11 -15.93
C GLY A 34 4.09 -4.81 -15.94
N ASN A 35 4.08 -6.12 -16.22
CA ASN A 35 2.85 -6.93 -16.31
C ASN A 35 2.59 -7.81 -15.07
N THR A 36 3.32 -7.60 -13.97
CA THR A 36 3.14 -8.37 -12.73
C THR A 36 2.73 -7.45 -11.59
N LEU A 37 1.62 -7.83 -10.93
CA LEU A 37 1.13 -7.19 -9.72
C LEU A 37 1.71 -7.94 -8.53
N ARG A 38 2.54 -7.28 -7.72
CA ARG A 38 3.04 -7.85 -6.47
C ARG A 38 2.27 -7.24 -5.31
N LEU A 39 1.49 -8.05 -4.61
CA LEU A 39 0.91 -7.63 -3.35
C LEU A 39 2.01 -7.54 -2.30
N ILE A 40 2.15 -6.37 -1.69
CA ILE A 40 3.03 -6.16 -0.53
C ILE A 40 2.26 -6.45 0.75
N SER A 41 1.02 -5.96 0.84
CA SER A 41 0.17 -6.19 2.00
C SER A 41 -1.29 -6.19 1.60
N ALA A 42 -2.04 -7.22 1.98
CA ALA A 42 -3.50 -7.20 1.97
C ALA A 42 -3.97 -7.37 3.41
N ARG A 43 -4.49 -6.29 3.98
CA ARG A 43 -5.01 -6.30 5.34
C ARG A 43 -6.47 -5.88 5.35
N LYS A 44 -7.24 -6.48 6.26
CA LYS A 44 -8.58 -5.99 6.55
C LYS A 44 -8.45 -4.53 7.00
N ALA A 45 -9.23 -3.64 6.40
CA ALA A 45 -9.21 -2.24 6.83
C ALA A 45 -9.68 -2.21 8.29
N SER A 46 -8.84 -1.62 9.15
CA SER A 46 -9.19 -1.45 10.56
C SER A 46 -10.36 -0.47 10.68
N SER A 47 -11.07 -0.51 11.81
CA SER A 47 -12.28 0.31 12.01
C SER A 47 -12.03 1.81 11.80
N ASP A 48 -10.83 2.31 12.07
CA ASP A 48 -10.40 3.70 11.83
C ASP A 48 -10.28 4.05 10.34
N GLU A 49 -9.63 3.21 9.52
CA GLU A 49 -9.52 3.46 8.06
C GLU A 49 -10.90 3.43 7.38
N ARG A 50 -11.82 2.64 7.93
CA ARG A 50 -13.21 2.56 7.47
C ARG A 50 -14.00 3.85 7.66
N ARG A 51 -13.60 4.72 8.59
CA ARG A 51 -14.25 6.01 8.89
C ARG A 51 -13.65 7.16 8.10
N GLN A 52 -12.38 7.04 7.69
CA GLN A 52 -11.69 8.05 6.89
C GLN A 52 -12.00 7.91 5.38
N TYR A 53 -12.38 6.70 4.94
CA TYR A 53 -12.82 6.40 3.57
C TYR A 53 -14.29 5.97 3.45
N GLY A 54 -15.03 5.95 4.57
CA GLY A 54 -16.45 5.63 4.63
C GLY A 54 -17.31 6.87 4.48
#